data_AF-A0A7D8YKK6-F1
#
_entry.id   AF-A0A7D8YKK6-F1
#
_cell.length_a   1.000
_cell.length_b   1.000
_cell.length_c   1.000
_cell.angle_alpha   90.00
_cell.angle_beta   90.00
_cell.angle_gamma   90.00
#
_symmetry.space_group_name_H-M   'P 1'
#
loop_
_entity.id
_entity.type
_entity.pdbx_description
1 polymer ?
#
loop_
_entity_poly.entity_id
_entity_poly.type
_entity_poly.pdbx_seq_one_letter_code
_entity_poly.pdbx_strand_id
1 'polypeptide(L)'
;MSDLLQTPLPIRLAQTLGLTAAGLLAGSSISFSLVALPRILESPTPLLIQQWKNLFNAGKLWMPPFALLSSSLLFYLASQARSRSPSSASVAPDRFWGYVGAGVLALSIVPYTVLFMSGTNARL
;
A
#
# COMPACT_ATOMS: atom_id res chain seq x y z
N MET A 1 24.25 -16.40 -8.46
CA MET A 1 23.75 -15.58 -9.60
C MET A 1 23.04 -16.43 -10.67
N SER A 2 22.58 -17.63 -10.33
CA SER A 2 21.90 -18.59 -11.23
C SER A 2 20.37 -18.60 -11.04
N ASP A 3 19.87 -18.24 -9.85
CA ASP A 3 18.43 -18.28 -9.55
C ASP A 3 17.61 -17.15 -10.19
N LEU A 4 18.26 -16.03 -10.55
CA LEU A 4 17.59 -14.89 -11.21
C LEU A 4 17.14 -15.21 -12.65
N LEU A 5 17.71 -16.25 -13.27
CA LEU A 5 17.35 -16.74 -14.60
C LEU A 5 16.21 -17.78 -14.55
N GLN A 6 15.94 -18.40 -13.39
CA GLN A 6 14.87 -19.41 -13.25
C GLN A 6 13.50 -18.80 -12.92
N THR A 7 13.44 -17.55 -12.47
CA THR A 7 12.17 -16.88 -12.17
C THR A 7 11.60 -16.19 -13.42
N PRO A 8 10.38 -16.54 -13.85
CA PRO A 8 9.77 -15.92 -15.02
C PRO A 8 9.65 -14.41 -14.89
N LEU A 9 9.94 -13.70 -15.98
CA LEU A 9 9.92 -12.23 -16.07
C LEU A 9 8.65 -11.59 -15.47
N PRO A 10 7.42 -12.11 -15.68
CA PRO A 10 6.21 -11.53 -15.10
C PRO A 10 6.19 -11.53 -13.56
N ILE A 11 6.81 -12.53 -12.92
CA ILE A 11 6.88 -12.62 -11.45
C ILE A 11 7.84 -11.56 -10.91
N ARG A 12 8.97 -11.37 -11.59
CA ARG A 12 9.94 -10.34 -11.21
C ARG A 12 9.34 -8.95 -11.33
N LEU A 13 8.63 -8.67 -12.41
CA LEU A 13 7.92 -7.40 -12.59
C LEU A 13 6.84 -7.19 -11.52
N ALA A 14 6.05 -8.22 -11.21
CA ALA A 14 5.03 -8.11 -10.16
C ALA A 14 5.65 -7.87 -8.78
N GLN A 15 6.78 -8.51 -8.47
CA GLN A 15 7.52 -8.27 -7.22
C GLN A 15 8.06 -6.86 -7.13
N THR A 16 8.76 -6.38 -8.17
CA THR A 16 9.35 -5.04 -8.16
C THR A 16 8.28 -3.96 -8.09
N LEU A 17 7.26 -4.04 -8.95
CA LEU A 17 6.17 -3.06 -8.98
C LEU A 17 5.34 -3.09 -7.69
N GLY A 18 5.03 -4.28 -7.17
CA GLY A 18 4.25 -4.44 -5.95
C GLY A 18 4.97 -3.84 -4.73
N LEU A 19 6.27 -4.12 -4.60
CA LEU A 19 7.11 -3.59 -3.51
C LEU A 19 7.36 -2.09 -3.66
N THR A 20 7.61 -1.58 -4.87
CA THR A 20 7.79 -0.14 -5.10
C THR A 20 6.50 0.62 -4.78
N ALA A 21 5.35 0.14 -5.22
CA ALA A 21 4.07 0.76 -4.90
C ALA A 21 3.78 0.74 -3.38
N ALA A 22 4.05 -0.38 -2.70
CA ALA A 22 3.92 -0.48 -1.24
C ALA A 22 4.87 0.50 -0.52
N GLY A 23 6.12 0.59 -0.98
CA GLY A 23 7.11 1.51 -0.43
C GLY A 23 6.71 2.98 -0.58
N LEU A 24 6.14 3.37 -1.72
CA LEU A 24 5.63 4.72 -1.94
C LEU A 24 4.44 5.04 -1.02
N LEU A 25 3.53 4.10 -0.81
CA LEU A 25 2.41 4.27 0.14
C LEU A 25 2.91 4.45 1.57
N ALA A 26 3.84 3.59 2.00
CA ALA A 26 4.44 3.67 3.33
C ALA A 26 5.21 4.98 3.52
N GLY A 27 6.04 5.36 2.55
CA GLY A 27 6.79 6.61 2.56
C GLY A 27 5.87 7.84 2.63
N SER A 28 4.81 7.86 1.84
CA SER A 28 3.81 8.95 1.88
C SER A 28 3.15 9.05 3.25
N SER A 29 2.77 7.91 3.85
CA SER A 29 2.17 7.86 5.18
C SER A 29 3.11 8.42 6.25
N ILE A 30 4.39 8.04 6.22
CA ILE A 30 5.43 8.56 7.12
C ILE A 30 5.61 10.07 6.91
N SER A 31 5.69 10.53 5.66
CA SER A 31 5.84 11.96 5.34
C SER A 31 4.65 12.79 5.82
N PHE A 32 3.42 12.26 5.73
CA PHE A 32 2.25 12.95 6.29
C PHE A 32 2.36 13.13 7.80
N SER A 33 2.77 12.08 8.52
CA SER A 33 2.89 12.13 9.98
C SER A 33 4.06 12.98 10.47
N LEU A 34 5.22 12.89 9.84
CA LEU A 34 6.44 13.54 10.34
C LEU A 34 6.66 14.95 9.78
N VAL A 35 6.13 15.25 8.60
CA VAL A 35 6.41 16.52 7.92
C VAL A 35 5.14 17.34 7.72
N ALA A 36 4.10 16.76 7.10
CA ALA A 36 2.92 17.54 6.76
C ALA A 36 2.11 17.98 7.98
N LEU A 37 1.83 17.04 8.90
CA LEU A 37 1.01 17.32 10.08
C LEU A 37 1.60 18.40 11.01
N PRO A 38 2.89 18.34 11.42
CA PRO A 38 3.46 19.39 12.28
C PRO A 38 3.38 20.78 11.65
N ARG A 39 3.61 20.88 10.33
CA ARG A 39 3.56 22.17 9.62
C ARG A 39 2.15 22.73 9.47
N ILE A 40 1.16 21.87 9.33
CA ILE A 40 -0.25 22.27 9.32
C ILE A 40 -0.66 22.78 10.71
N LEU A 41 -0.21 22.14 11.79
CA LEU A 41 -0.51 22.53 13.16
C LEU A 41 0.10 23.86 13.60
N GLU A 42 1.17 24.32 12.93
CA GLU A 42 1.78 25.65 13.14
C GLU A 42 0.95 26.80 12.56
N SER A 43 -0.03 26.50 11.68
CA SER A 43 -0.83 27.51 10.97
C SER A 43 -2.02 28.01 11.81
N PRO A 44 -2.49 29.26 11.61
CA PRO A 44 -3.73 29.75 12.21
C PRO A 44 -4.93 28.87 11.83
N THR A 45 -5.88 28.70 12.75
CA THR A 45 -7.01 27.75 12.61
C THR A 45 -7.72 27.76 11.26
N PRO A 46 -8.05 28.91 10.65
CA PRO A 46 -8.74 28.92 9.34
C PRO A 46 -7.87 28.33 8.22
N LEU A 47 -6.57 28.63 8.22
CA LEU A 47 -5.61 28.14 7.23
C LEU A 47 -5.29 26.66 7.45
N LEU A 48 -5.16 26.24 8.71
CA LEU A 48 -4.93 24.86 9.12
C LEU A 48 -6.01 23.93 8.54
N ILE A 49 -7.29 24.30 8.72
CA ILE A 49 -8.42 23.51 8.20
C ILE A 49 -8.36 23.42 6.68
N GLN A 50 -8.09 24.53 6.00
CA GLN A 50 -7.98 24.56 4.53
C GLN A 50 -6.83 23.68 4.02
N GLN A 51 -5.65 23.76 4.65
CA GLN A 51 -4.49 22.95 4.29
C GLN A 51 -4.75 21.46 4.52
N TRP A 52 -5.34 21.10 5.65
CA TRP A 52 -5.74 19.72 5.94
C TRP A 52 -6.76 19.19 4.92
N LYS A 53 -7.78 19.97 4.57
CA LYS A 53 -8.80 19.60 3.58
C LYS A 53 -8.19 19.33 2.21
N ASN A 54 -7.28 20.20 1.76
CA ASN A 54 -6.59 20.03 0.48
C ASN A 54 -5.69 18.79 0.50
N LEU A 55 -4.92 18.59 1.57
CA LEU A 55 -4.06 17.42 1.75
C LEU A 55 -4.88 16.12 1.74
N PHE A 56 -6.00 16.09 2.47
CA PHE A 56 -6.89 14.94 2.54
C PHE A 56 -7.54 14.63 1.19
N ASN A 57 -8.00 15.64 0.45
CA ASN A 57 -8.57 15.46 -0.88
C ASN A 57 -7.55 14.91 -1.88
N ALA A 58 -6.31 15.41 -1.85
CA ALA A 58 -5.22 14.89 -2.66
C ALA A 58 -4.89 13.44 -2.30
N GLY A 59 -4.78 13.12 -1.01
CA GLY A 59 -4.53 11.76 -0.53
C GLY A 59 -5.63 10.78 -0.94
N LYS A 60 -6.90 11.18 -0.82
CA LYS A 60 -8.06 10.37 -1.23
C LYS A 60 -8.06 10.07 -2.73
N LEU A 61 -7.55 10.98 -3.57
CA LEU A 61 -7.48 10.77 -5.01
C LEU A 61 -6.36 9.80 -5.41
N TRP A 62 -5.18 9.95 -4.81
CA TRP A 62 -3.97 9.24 -5.24
C TRP A 62 -3.69 7.94 -4.48
N MET A 63 -3.95 7.87 -3.18
CA MET A 63 -3.59 6.70 -2.37
C MET A 63 -4.36 5.42 -2.76
N PRO A 64 -5.68 5.44 -3.05
CA PRO A 64 -6.41 4.20 -3.37
C PRO A 64 -5.95 3.51 -4.66
N PRO A 65 -5.69 4.21 -5.79
CA PRO A 65 -5.11 3.57 -6.99
C PRO A 65 -3.78 2.85 -6.72
N PHE A 66 -2.87 3.45 -5.96
CA PHE A 66 -1.60 2.81 -5.60
C PHE A 66 -1.79 1.60 -4.69
N ALA A 67 -2.72 1.67 -3.73
CA ALA A 67 -3.10 0.56 -2.87
C ALA A 67 -3.67 -0.62 -3.67
N LEU A 68 -4.58 -0.33 -4.60
CA LEU A 68 -5.16 -1.34 -5.49
C LEU A 68 -4.12 -1.99 -6.39
N LEU A 69 -3.21 -1.19 -6.96
CA LEU A 69 -2.12 -1.69 -7.81
C LEU A 69 -1.20 -2.62 -7.00
N SER A 70 -0.72 -2.17 -5.84
CA SER A 70 0.17 -2.97 -4.99
C SER A 70 -0.50 -4.26 -4.52
N SER A 71 -1.74 -4.16 -4.03
CA SER A 71 -2.52 -5.30 -3.55
C SER A 71 -2.79 -6.33 -4.66
N SER A 72 -3.16 -5.87 -5.86
CA SER A 72 -3.40 -6.75 -7.02
C SER A 72 -2.16 -7.54 -7.41
N LEU A 73 -0.99 -6.89 -7.42
CA LEU A 73 0.29 -7.53 -7.74
C LEU A 73 0.71 -8.54 -6.65
N LEU A 74 0.50 -8.21 -5.37
CA LEU A 74 0.78 -9.11 -4.27
C LEU A 74 -0.16 -10.33 -4.25
N PHE A 75 -1.45 -10.15 -4.54
CA PHE A 75 -2.37 -11.27 -4.70
C PHE A 75 -2.07 -12.13 -5.93
N TYR A 76 -1.61 -11.53 -7.03
CA TYR A 76 -1.09 -12.29 -8.17
C TYR A 76 0.13 -13.14 -7.78
N LEU A 77 1.05 -12.61 -6.96
CA LEU A 77 2.18 -13.39 -6.45
C LEU A 77 1.74 -14.50 -5.50
N ALA A 78 0.71 -14.26 -4.67
CA ALA A 78 0.12 -15.28 -3.81
C ALA A 78 -0.50 -16.44 -4.64
N SER A 79 -1.27 -16.14 -5.70
CA SER A 79 -1.86 -17.18 -6.55
C SER A 79 -0.78 -18.01 -7.26
N GLN A 80 0.29 -17.37 -7.74
CA GLN A 80 1.42 -18.06 -8.35
C GLN A 80 2.23 -18.91 -7.34
N ALA A 81 2.36 -18.45 -6.09
CA ALA A 81 2.98 -19.23 -5.02
C ALA A 81 2.16 -20.48 -4.66
N ARG A 82 0.82 -20.39 -4.76
CA ARG A 82 -0.09 -21.53 -4.54
C ARG A 82 -0.01 -22.57 -5.67
N SER A 83 0.05 -22.12 -6.93
CA SER A 83 0.01 -23.01 -8.12
C SER A 83 1.28 -23.82 -8.36
N ARG A 84 2.43 -23.42 -7.79
CA ARG A 84 3.74 -24.05 -8.03
C ARG A 84 4.16 -25.09 -6.98
N SER A 85 3.29 -25.45 -6.05
CA SER A 85 3.61 -26.46 -5.03
C SER A 85 3.05 -27.84 -5.40
N PRO A 86 3.85 -28.70 -6.05
CA PRO A 86 3.74 -30.13 -5.77
C PRO A 86 5.04 -30.83 -5.32
N SER A 87 6.22 -30.20 -5.25
CA SER A 87 7.47 -30.99 -5.08
C SER A 87 8.66 -30.39 -4.31
N SER A 88 8.56 -29.24 -3.64
CA SER A 88 9.63 -28.78 -2.74
C SER A 88 9.13 -28.59 -1.31
N ALA A 89 9.16 -29.68 -0.55
CA ALA A 89 8.91 -29.72 0.88
C ALA A 89 9.90 -28.79 1.62
N SER A 90 9.35 -27.73 2.23
CA SER A 90 9.82 -27.00 3.44
C SER A 90 9.72 -25.46 3.40
N VAL A 91 9.40 -24.81 2.25
CA VAL A 91 9.38 -23.31 2.17
C VAL A 91 8.08 -22.73 1.54
N ALA A 92 7.11 -23.56 1.17
CA ALA A 92 6.01 -23.16 0.28
C ALA A 92 4.69 -22.61 0.89
N PRO A 93 4.30 -22.85 2.16
CA PRO A 93 3.07 -22.27 2.74
C PRO A 93 3.26 -20.81 3.20
N ASP A 94 4.42 -20.48 3.77
CA ASP A 94 4.66 -19.21 4.45
C ASP A 94 4.67 -18.01 3.48
N ARG A 95 5.17 -18.24 2.26
CA ARG A 95 5.21 -17.19 1.22
C ARG A 95 3.83 -16.80 0.73
N PHE A 96 2.90 -17.75 0.66
CA PHE A 96 1.51 -17.48 0.29
C PHE A 96 0.87 -16.54 1.32
N TRP A 97 0.92 -16.91 2.60
CA TRP A 97 0.37 -16.08 3.67
C TRP A 97 1.06 -14.73 3.80
N GLY A 98 2.37 -14.66 3.54
CA GLY A 98 3.10 -13.39 3.47
C GLY A 98 2.57 -12.45 2.39
N TYR A 99 2.36 -12.94 1.16
CA TYR A 99 1.82 -12.13 0.07
C TYR A 99 0.35 -11.76 0.28
N VAL A 100 -0.46 -12.68 0.81
CA VAL A 100 -1.87 -12.41 1.18
C VAL A 100 -1.93 -11.34 2.26
N GLY A 101 -1.15 -11.50 3.34
CA GLY A 101 -1.07 -10.54 4.43
C GLY A 101 -0.65 -9.17 3.94
N ALA A 102 0.41 -9.10 3.12
CA ALA A 102 0.87 -7.84 2.53
C ALA A 102 -0.19 -7.20 1.62
N GLY A 103 -0.88 -7.99 0.80
CA GLY A 103 -1.94 -7.50 -0.09
C GLY A 103 -3.14 -6.96 0.68
N VAL A 104 -3.54 -7.63 1.76
CA VAL A 104 -4.61 -7.16 2.67
C VAL A 104 -4.18 -5.88 3.39
N LEU A 105 -2.94 -5.81 3.88
CA LEU A 105 -2.42 -4.62 4.56
C LEU A 105 -2.35 -3.41 3.63
N ALA A 106 -1.95 -3.61 2.37
CA ALA A 106 -1.96 -2.55 1.36
C ALA A 106 -3.39 -2.05 1.09
N LEU A 107 -4.38 -2.94 1.06
CA LEU A 107 -5.77 -2.60 0.75
C LEU A 107 -6.53 -2.01 1.95
N SER A 108 -6.13 -2.33 3.19
CA SER A 108 -6.80 -1.90 4.43
C SER A 108 -6.77 -0.38 4.67
N ILE A 109 -5.90 0.34 3.95
CA ILE A 109 -5.87 1.81 3.98
C ILE A 109 -7.21 2.43 3.52
N VAL A 110 -7.91 1.80 2.57
CA VAL A 110 -9.18 2.28 2.03
C VAL A 110 -10.31 2.20 3.06
N PRO A 111 -10.61 1.03 3.68
CA PRO A 111 -11.65 0.96 4.70
C PRO A 111 -11.33 1.82 5.93
N TYR A 112 -10.06 1.94 6.34
CA TYR A 112 -9.69 2.88 7.42
C TYR A 112 -10.07 4.32 7.08
N THR A 113 -9.76 4.77 5.86
CA THR A 113 -10.06 6.13 5.41
C THR A 113 -11.56 6.39 5.33
N VAL A 114 -12.33 5.42 4.84
CA VAL A 114 -13.80 5.57 4.72
C VAL A 114 -14.46 5.54 6.10
N LEU A 115 -14.10 4.59 6.95
CA LEU A 115 -14.78 4.40 8.25
C LEU A 115 -14.44 5.49 9.26
N PHE A 116 -13.18 5.92 9.32
CA PHE A 116 -12.72 6.81 10.39
C PHE A 116 -12.52 8.26 9.95
N MET A 117 -12.11 8.50 8.69
CA MET A 117 -11.78 9.86 8.25
C MET A 117 -12.90 10.55 7.47
N SER A 118 -13.81 9.81 6.82
CA SER A 118 -14.84 10.43 5.97
C SER A 118 -15.83 11.32 6.76
N GLY A 119 -16.28 10.87 7.94
CA GLY A 119 -17.27 11.57 8.74
C GLY A 119 -16.77 12.88 9.34
N THR A 120 -15.52 12.90 9.82
CA THR A 120 -14.90 14.11 10.38
C THR A 120 -14.55 15.11 9.27
N ASN A 121 -14.02 14.62 8.14
CA ASN A 121 -13.64 15.50 7.02
C ASN A 121 -14.83 16.00 6.20
N ALA A 122 -16.00 15.35 6.27
CA ALA A 122 -17.23 15.87 5.65
C ALA A 122 -17.78 17.11 6.38
N ARG A 123 -17.36 17.32 7.64
CA ARG A 123 -17.78 18.46 8.48
C ARG A 123 -16.81 19.65 8.42
N LEU A 124 -15.69 19.50 7.72
CA LEU A 124 -14.65 20.51 7.46
C LEU A 124 -14.81 21.05 6.03
#